data_AF-E7G9C4-F1
#
_entry.id   AF-E7G9C4-F1
#
_cell.length_a   1.000
_cell.length_b   1.000
_cell.length_c   1.000
_cell.angle_alpha   90.00
_cell.angle_beta   90.00
_cell.angle_gamma   90.00
#
_symmetry.space_group_name_H-M   'P 1'
#
loop_
_entity.id
_entity.type
_entity.pdbx_description
1 polymer ?
#
loop_
_entity_poly.entity_id
_entity_poly.type
_entity_poly.pdbx_seq_one_letter_code
_entity_poly.pdbx_strand_id
1 'polypeptide(L)'
;MIYDDIFNQNTSIMQGQSHFFIGIVKGYGKDEKEGTFEVEHPFMESESNIISDVQLMMPYMGKEYGGYFIPEIDDHVVVVFLGDHHTMPVIMGSIVPADSKFYKEYIKDLQKYKVMKTKGGNLIKIEEEDKKQKMIIQTAAKQQLILDDENQKIILGDKEANNQLEINIEDGSFQIESQKEIKIVCGSSQLHFKKDGSIEMKGKKIKIEGTELQIKGQQKIDLEGQQLSIDGKMSTKMKGGSQCEVSSSGVLSVKGAMIKLG
;
A
#
# COMPACT_ATOMS: atom_id res chain seq x y z
N MET A 1 20.97 -31.26 -2.05
CA MET A 1 20.42 -32.61 -1.81
C MET A 1 19.31 -32.93 -2.80
N ILE A 2 18.05 -32.49 -2.67
CA ILE A 2 17.01 -32.87 -3.67
C ILE A 2 17.34 -32.40 -5.10
N TYR A 3 17.88 -31.19 -5.28
CA TYR A 3 18.30 -30.68 -6.59
C TYR A 3 19.45 -31.52 -7.18
N ASP A 4 20.52 -31.74 -6.40
CA ASP A 4 21.69 -32.50 -6.85
C ASP A 4 21.39 -33.98 -7.10
N ASP A 5 20.47 -34.58 -6.34
CA ASP A 5 20.08 -35.98 -6.51
C ASP A 5 19.18 -36.17 -7.75
N ILE A 6 18.27 -35.24 -8.05
CA ILE A 6 17.50 -35.23 -9.32
C ILE A 6 18.43 -34.93 -10.50
N PHE A 7 19.37 -34.01 -10.34
CA PHE A 7 20.34 -33.62 -11.36
C PHE A 7 21.29 -34.78 -11.72
N ASN A 8 21.76 -35.53 -10.73
CA ASN A 8 22.66 -36.68 -10.92
C ASN A 8 21.94 -37.98 -11.32
N GLN A 9 20.65 -38.14 -11.02
CA GLN A 9 19.90 -39.32 -11.48
C GLN A 9 19.52 -39.25 -12.97
N ASN A 10 19.46 -38.05 -13.55
CA ASN A 10 19.16 -37.88 -14.98
C ASN A 10 20.26 -38.42 -15.91
N THR A 11 21.50 -38.64 -15.43
CA THR A 11 22.54 -39.26 -16.26
C THR A 11 22.36 -40.77 -16.43
N SER A 12 21.49 -41.42 -15.65
CA SER A 12 21.30 -42.88 -15.64
C SER A 12 20.00 -43.35 -16.31
N ILE A 13 19.09 -42.43 -16.67
CA ILE A 13 17.79 -42.72 -17.29
C ILE A 13 17.83 -42.53 -18.82
N MET A 14 19.02 -42.45 -19.42
CA MET A 14 19.23 -42.35 -20.88
C MET A 14 18.91 -43.67 -21.65
N GLN A 15 17.88 -44.40 -21.22
CA GLN A 15 17.23 -45.47 -22.00
C GLN A 15 15.71 -45.27 -22.14
N GLY A 16 15.12 -44.25 -21.51
CA GLY A 16 13.76 -43.77 -21.79
C GLY A 16 13.82 -42.26 -22.01
N GLN A 17 13.25 -41.75 -23.10
CA GLN A 17 13.24 -40.31 -23.38
C GLN A 17 12.55 -39.56 -22.24
N SER A 18 13.29 -38.76 -21.47
CA SER A 18 12.69 -37.87 -20.48
C SER A 18 11.92 -36.77 -21.22
N HIS A 19 10.60 -36.75 -21.08
CA HIS A 19 9.71 -35.75 -21.70
C HIS A 19 9.76 -34.37 -21.01
N PHE A 20 10.71 -34.15 -20.10
CA PHE A 20 10.92 -32.89 -19.41
C PHE A 20 12.38 -32.66 -19.06
N PHE A 21 12.76 -31.40 -18.85
CA PHE A 21 14.06 -31.00 -18.33
C PHE A 21 13.93 -29.76 -17.44
N ILE A 22 14.96 -29.49 -16.63
CA ILE A 22 15.09 -28.23 -15.90
C ILE A 22 16.04 -27.35 -16.71
N GLY A 23 15.56 -26.21 -17.20
CA GLY A 23 16.35 -25.25 -17.97
C GLY A 23 16.52 -23.92 -17.23
N ILE A 24 17.29 -23.02 -17.83
CA ILE A 24 17.51 -21.67 -17.32
C ILE A 24 16.99 -20.67 -18.35
N VAL A 25 16.17 -19.70 -17.94
CA VAL A 25 15.68 -18.64 -18.83
C VAL A 25 16.84 -17.72 -19.21
N LYS A 26 17.09 -17.55 -20.51
CA LYS A 26 18.17 -16.67 -21.02
C LYS A 26 17.66 -15.42 -21.72
N GLY A 27 16.40 -15.42 -22.12
CA GLY A 27 15.79 -14.30 -22.80
C GLY A 27 14.31 -14.53 -23.08
N TYR A 28 13.75 -13.60 -23.84
CA TYR A 28 12.42 -13.68 -24.41
C TYR A 28 12.54 -14.03 -25.89
N GLY A 29 11.50 -14.65 -26.46
CA GLY A 29 11.50 -15.05 -27.86
C GLY A 29 11.63 -13.87 -28.84
N LYS A 30 11.78 -14.19 -30.12
CA LYS A 30 12.11 -13.20 -31.17
C LYS A 30 11.08 -12.09 -31.33
N ASP A 31 9.81 -12.40 -31.08
CA ASP A 31 8.75 -11.40 -30.94
C ASP A 31 8.27 -11.41 -29.48
N GLU A 32 8.70 -10.42 -28.70
CA GLU A 32 8.29 -10.25 -27.30
C GLU A 32 6.76 -10.20 -27.14
N LYS A 33 6.02 -9.84 -28.19
CA LYS A 33 4.55 -9.79 -28.17
C LYS A 33 3.90 -11.17 -28.13
N GLU A 34 4.62 -12.22 -28.53
CA GLU A 34 4.13 -13.60 -28.46
C GLU A 34 4.28 -14.20 -27.05
N GLY A 35 5.03 -13.53 -26.15
CA GLY A 35 5.18 -13.96 -24.76
C GLY A 35 5.90 -15.31 -24.62
N THR A 36 6.77 -15.65 -25.57
CA THR A 36 7.60 -16.85 -25.55
C THR A 36 8.97 -16.58 -24.92
N PHE A 37 9.68 -17.65 -24.57
CA PHE A 37 10.94 -17.60 -23.83
C PHE A 37 12.06 -18.32 -24.58
N GLU A 38 13.29 -17.89 -24.30
CA GLU A 38 14.50 -18.63 -24.64
C GLU A 38 15.03 -19.34 -23.40
N VAL A 39 15.17 -20.66 -23.49
CA VAL A 39 15.56 -21.52 -22.36
C VAL A 39 16.80 -22.33 -22.71
N GLU A 40 17.82 -22.23 -21.87
CA GLU A 40 19.02 -23.05 -21.93
C GLU A 40 18.73 -24.48 -21.46
N HIS A 41 19.02 -25.45 -22.32
CA HIS A 41 18.92 -26.88 -22.04
C HIS A 41 20.26 -27.41 -21.49
N PRO A 42 20.29 -27.99 -20.28
CA PRO A 42 21.55 -28.32 -19.59
C PRO A 42 22.38 -29.43 -20.25
N PHE A 43 21.77 -30.28 -21.07
CA PHE A 43 22.42 -31.46 -21.66
C PHE A 43 22.52 -31.44 -23.20
N MET A 44 22.27 -30.30 -23.86
CA MET A 44 22.34 -30.22 -25.32
C MET A 44 23.78 -29.91 -25.77
N GLU A 45 24.41 -30.83 -26.48
CA GLU A 45 25.80 -30.72 -26.98
C GLU A 45 25.86 -30.03 -28.37
N SER A 46 25.28 -28.84 -28.51
CA SER A 46 25.35 -28.02 -29.75
C SER A 46 26.01 -26.66 -29.47
N GLU A 47 26.42 -25.93 -30.52
CA GLU A 47 27.02 -24.58 -30.39
C GLU A 47 26.10 -23.56 -29.70
N SER A 48 24.79 -23.79 -29.71
CA SER A 48 23.83 -23.10 -28.84
C SER A 48 22.87 -24.11 -28.21
N ASN A 49 23.01 -24.33 -26.91
CA ASN A 49 22.12 -25.15 -26.10
C ASN A 49 20.80 -24.43 -25.74
N ILE A 50 20.37 -23.44 -26.53
CA ILE A 50 19.19 -22.60 -26.30
C ILE A 50 18.03 -23.09 -27.16
N ILE A 51 16.88 -23.26 -26.53
CA ILE A 51 15.60 -23.52 -27.18
C ILE A 51 14.81 -22.21 -27.19
N SER A 52 14.49 -21.69 -28.38
CA SER A 52 13.65 -20.49 -28.55
C SER A 52 12.16 -20.85 -28.63
N ASP A 53 11.32 -19.83 -28.52
CA ASP A 53 9.86 -19.89 -28.73
C ASP A 53 9.14 -20.85 -27.76
N VAL A 54 9.69 -21.01 -26.55
CA VAL A 54 9.09 -21.84 -25.50
C VAL A 54 7.89 -21.11 -24.88
N GLN A 55 6.71 -21.72 -24.92
CA GLN A 55 5.50 -21.13 -24.34
C GLN A 55 5.45 -21.30 -22.82
N LEU A 56 4.75 -20.41 -22.13
CA LEU A 56 4.56 -20.48 -20.67
C LEU A 56 3.15 -20.94 -20.31
N MET A 57 3.06 -22.00 -19.50
CA MET A 57 1.83 -22.40 -18.84
C MET A 57 1.54 -21.46 -17.66
N MET A 58 0.35 -20.86 -17.66
CA MET A 58 -0.12 -20.00 -16.58
C MET A 58 -1.23 -20.70 -15.78
N PRO A 59 -1.23 -20.61 -14.44
CA PRO A 59 -2.29 -21.20 -13.62
C PRO A 59 -3.70 -20.68 -13.93
N TYR A 60 -3.81 -19.44 -14.41
CA TYR A 60 -5.08 -18.80 -14.77
C TYR A 60 -4.85 -17.76 -15.87
N MET A 61 -5.25 -18.05 -17.11
CA MET A 61 -5.10 -17.14 -18.24
C MET A 61 -6.22 -17.35 -19.27
N GLY A 62 -6.78 -16.26 -19.78
CA GLY A 62 -7.77 -16.23 -20.85
C GLY A 62 -7.52 -15.04 -21.78
N LYS A 63 -8.41 -14.82 -22.75
CA LYS A 63 -8.20 -13.79 -23.80
C LYS A 63 -8.12 -12.35 -23.25
N GLU A 64 -8.88 -12.03 -22.21
CA GLU A 64 -8.99 -10.66 -21.65
C GLU A 64 -8.84 -10.62 -20.12
N TYR A 65 -8.43 -11.73 -19.50
CA TYR A 65 -8.26 -11.86 -18.04
C TYR A 65 -7.17 -12.89 -17.70
N GLY A 66 -6.56 -12.82 -16.52
CA GLY A 66 -5.58 -13.80 -16.08
C GLY A 66 -4.63 -13.30 -15.01
N GLY A 67 -3.77 -14.19 -14.52
CA GLY A 67 -2.58 -13.87 -13.72
C GLY A 67 -1.36 -13.75 -14.63
N TYR A 68 -0.66 -12.63 -14.54
CA TYR A 68 0.56 -12.38 -15.31
C TYR A 68 1.77 -12.39 -14.38
N PHE A 69 2.34 -13.57 -14.17
CA PHE A 69 3.55 -13.80 -13.40
C PHE A 69 4.48 -14.68 -14.23
N ILE A 70 5.46 -14.06 -14.85
CA ILE A 70 6.41 -14.73 -15.73
C ILE A 70 7.72 -15.01 -14.98
N PRO A 71 8.47 -16.06 -15.36
CA PRO A 71 9.84 -16.25 -14.93
C PRO A 71 10.74 -15.07 -15.34
N GLU A 72 11.76 -14.83 -14.52
CA GLU A 72 12.79 -13.83 -14.75
C GLU A 72 13.95 -14.44 -15.56
N ILE A 73 14.74 -13.60 -16.24
CA ILE A 73 16.03 -14.04 -16.78
C ILE A 73 16.88 -14.61 -15.63
N ASP A 74 17.52 -15.75 -15.91
CA ASP A 74 18.28 -16.62 -15.02
C ASP A 74 17.46 -17.45 -14.01
N ASP A 75 16.13 -17.40 -14.05
CA ASP A 75 15.30 -18.33 -13.30
C ASP A 75 15.41 -19.75 -13.85
N HIS A 76 15.41 -20.73 -12.95
CA HIS A 76 15.33 -22.14 -13.31
C HIS A 76 13.87 -22.53 -13.52
N VAL A 77 13.57 -23.19 -14.63
CA VAL A 77 12.21 -23.56 -15.04
C VAL A 77 12.12 -25.02 -15.40
N VAL A 78 10.98 -25.65 -15.10
CA VAL A 78 10.66 -26.98 -15.61
C VAL A 78 10.02 -26.83 -16.97
N VAL A 79 10.62 -27.43 -17.99
CA VAL A 79 10.10 -27.47 -19.35
C VAL A 79 9.65 -28.88 -19.66
N VAL A 80 8.43 -29.02 -20.18
CA VAL A 80 7.86 -30.28 -20.66
C VAL A 80 7.67 -30.23 -22.17
N PHE A 81 7.83 -31.36 -22.86
CA PHE A 81 7.47 -31.48 -24.27
C PHE A 81 6.07 -32.08 -24.40
N LEU A 82 5.17 -31.39 -25.09
CA LEU A 82 3.81 -31.87 -25.34
C LEU A 82 3.79 -32.85 -26.52
N GLY A 83 3.28 -34.06 -26.27
CA GLY A 83 3.15 -35.12 -27.29
C GLY A 83 4.43 -35.93 -27.50
N ASP A 84 4.38 -36.83 -28.48
CA ASP A 84 5.45 -37.82 -28.75
C ASP A 84 6.66 -37.25 -29.48
N HIS A 85 6.69 -35.93 -29.70
CA HIS A 85 7.75 -35.23 -30.42
C HIS A 85 8.29 -34.07 -29.57
N HIS A 86 9.61 -34.01 -29.39
CA HIS A 86 10.33 -32.99 -28.61
C HIS A 86 10.32 -31.59 -29.27
N THR A 87 9.25 -31.25 -29.99
CA THR A 87 9.12 -30.04 -30.81
C THR A 87 8.17 -29.01 -30.21
N MET A 88 7.45 -29.35 -29.14
CA MET A 88 6.50 -28.45 -28.47
C MET A 88 6.88 -28.24 -26.99
N PRO A 89 7.95 -27.48 -26.71
CA PRO A 89 8.37 -27.20 -25.34
C PRO A 89 7.43 -26.18 -24.69
N VAL A 90 7.05 -26.45 -23.44
CA VAL A 90 6.25 -25.54 -22.60
C VAL A 90 6.86 -25.46 -21.21
N ILE A 91 7.10 -24.25 -20.71
CA ILE A 91 7.45 -23.98 -19.32
C ILE A 91 6.22 -24.28 -18.45
N MET A 92 6.36 -25.23 -17.54
CA MET A 92 5.33 -25.57 -16.54
C MET A 92 5.36 -24.61 -15.34
N GLY A 93 6.53 -24.05 -15.04
CA GLY A 93 6.73 -23.08 -13.96
C GLY A 93 8.18 -23.03 -13.48
N SER A 94 8.46 -22.10 -12.56
CA SER A 94 9.78 -21.95 -11.94
C SER A 94 10.03 -23.00 -10.86
N ILE A 95 11.26 -23.48 -10.75
CA ILE A 95 11.71 -24.33 -9.64
C ILE A 95 12.57 -23.52 -8.67
N VAL A 96 12.46 -23.84 -7.38
CA VAL A 96 13.20 -23.17 -6.32
C VAL A 96 14.71 -23.40 -6.51
N PRO A 97 15.53 -22.34 -6.66
CA PRO A 97 16.99 -22.48 -6.71
C PRO A 97 17.55 -23.01 -5.38
N ALA A 98 18.60 -23.83 -5.44
CA ALA A 98 19.19 -24.48 -4.25
C ALA A 98 19.71 -23.48 -3.20
N ASP A 99 20.14 -22.30 -3.63
CA ASP A 99 20.65 -21.22 -2.79
C ASP A 99 19.62 -20.12 -2.48
N SER A 100 18.34 -20.32 -2.85
CA SER A 100 17.27 -19.34 -2.66
C SER A 100 17.15 -18.88 -1.20
N LYS A 101 17.57 -17.64 -0.94
CA LYS A 101 17.47 -17.00 0.38
C LYS A 101 16.02 -16.80 0.78
N PHE A 102 15.16 -16.38 -0.16
CA PHE A 102 13.74 -16.17 0.07
C PHE A 102 13.05 -17.47 0.52
N TYR A 103 13.28 -18.57 -0.19
CA TYR A 103 12.69 -19.85 0.18
C TYR A 103 13.18 -20.32 1.57
N LYS A 104 14.49 -20.21 1.84
CA LYS A 104 15.09 -20.60 3.12
C LYS A 104 14.61 -19.76 4.31
N GLU A 105 14.16 -18.53 4.08
CA GLU A 105 13.59 -17.64 5.11
C GLU A 105 12.27 -18.20 5.65
N TYR A 106 11.38 -18.69 4.78
CA TYR A 106 10.02 -19.08 5.14
C TYR A 106 9.82 -20.59 5.36
N ILE A 107 10.64 -21.44 4.72
CA ILE A 107 10.44 -22.91 4.78
C ILE A 107 10.65 -23.52 6.17
N LYS A 108 11.28 -22.78 7.10
CA LYS A 108 11.50 -23.24 8.48
C LYS A 108 10.20 -23.41 9.27
N ASP A 109 9.15 -22.70 8.87
CA ASP A 109 7.86 -22.70 9.55
C ASP A 109 6.73 -22.81 8.51
N LEU A 110 6.63 -24.03 7.95
CA LEU A 110 5.79 -24.36 6.79
C LEU A 110 4.32 -23.92 6.94
N GLN A 111 3.83 -23.87 8.18
CA GLN A 111 2.44 -23.56 8.46
C GLN A 111 2.23 -22.09 8.81
N LYS A 112 3.26 -21.32 9.11
CA LYS A 112 3.09 -19.95 9.62
C LYS A 112 2.95 -18.89 8.54
N TYR A 113 3.58 -19.04 7.37
CA TYR A 113 3.67 -17.94 6.39
C TYR A 113 3.25 -18.33 4.98
N LYS A 114 2.42 -17.49 4.36
CA LYS A 114 2.09 -17.58 2.92
C LYS A 114 2.57 -16.26 2.31
N VAL A 115 3.57 -16.35 1.43
CA VAL A 115 4.33 -15.16 1.02
C VAL A 115 4.54 -15.15 -0.49
N MET A 116 4.18 -14.04 -1.11
CA MET A 116 4.53 -13.73 -2.49
C MET A 116 5.43 -12.49 -2.49
N LYS A 117 6.60 -12.59 -3.12
CA LYS A 117 7.54 -11.48 -3.26
C LYS A 117 8.00 -11.38 -4.70
N THR A 118 7.90 -10.20 -5.28
CA THR A 118 8.40 -9.94 -6.64
C THR A 118 9.91 -9.66 -6.62
N LYS A 119 10.60 -9.80 -7.77
CA LYS A 119 12.02 -9.43 -7.93
C LYS A 119 12.27 -7.97 -7.55
N GLY A 120 11.33 -7.08 -7.86
CA GLY A 120 11.35 -5.67 -7.48
C GLY A 120 11.19 -5.40 -5.98
N GLY A 121 10.87 -6.41 -5.16
CA GLY A 121 10.81 -6.31 -3.71
C GLY A 121 9.43 -6.01 -3.11
N ASN A 122 8.37 -6.00 -3.92
CA ASN A 122 6.98 -5.90 -3.44
C ASN A 122 6.56 -7.23 -2.81
N LEU A 123 5.80 -7.16 -1.72
CA LEU A 123 5.50 -8.28 -0.83
C LEU A 123 3.99 -8.34 -0.54
N ILE A 124 3.41 -9.52 -0.66
CA ILE A 124 2.15 -9.89 -0.01
C ILE A 124 2.46 -11.03 0.96
N LYS A 125 2.10 -10.87 2.22
CA LYS A 125 2.38 -11.83 3.29
C LYS A 125 1.13 -12.05 4.14
N ILE A 126 0.83 -13.32 4.39
CA ILE A 126 -0.17 -13.77 5.37
C ILE A 126 0.57 -14.54 6.45
N GLU A 127 0.34 -14.14 7.70
CA GLU A 127 0.80 -14.83 8.90
C GLU A 127 -0.38 -15.60 9.51
N GLU A 128 -0.22 -16.89 9.77
CA GLU A 128 -1.27 -17.79 10.26
C GLU A 128 -0.97 -18.35 11.65
N GLU A 129 -0.54 -17.48 12.57
CA GLU A 129 -0.48 -17.85 13.98
C GLU A 129 -1.88 -17.73 14.59
N ASP A 130 -2.29 -18.74 15.39
CA ASP A 130 -3.64 -18.79 15.97
C ASP A 130 -3.95 -17.52 16.77
N LYS A 131 -5.09 -16.88 16.45
CA LYS A 131 -5.57 -15.59 17.01
C LYS A 131 -4.63 -14.40 16.79
N LYS A 132 -3.62 -14.54 15.93
CA LYS A 132 -2.62 -13.53 15.62
C LYS A 132 -2.39 -13.40 14.12
N GLN A 133 -3.42 -13.69 13.35
CA GLN A 133 -3.35 -13.63 11.91
C GLN A 133 -3.07 -12.21 11.46
N LYS A 134 -2.16 -12.07 10.48
CA LYS A 134 -1.82 -10.77 9.89
C LYS A 134 -1.78 -10.85 8.38
N MET A 135 -2.36 -9.87 7.72
CA MET A 135 -2.22 -9.66 6.27
C MET A 135 -1.41 -8.40 6.03
N ILE A 136 -0.34 -8.51 5.24
CA ILE A 136 0.60 -7.43 4.98
C ILE A 136 0.78 -7.30 3.46
N ILE A 137 0.51 -6.12 2.92
CA ILE A 137 0.90 -5.73 1.56
C ILE A 137 1.93 -4.63 1.71
N GLN A 138 3.16 -4.85 1.23
CA GLN A 138 4.27 -3.93 1.43
C GLN A 138 5.06 -3.72 0.13
N THR A 139 5.38 -2.47 -0.20
CA THR A 139 6.24 -2.14 -1.33
C THR A 139 7.73 -2.32 -0.98
N ALA A 140 8.60 -2.28 -1.99
CA ALA A 140 10.05 -2.29 -1.77
C ALA A 140 10.53 -1.15 -0.86
N ALA A 141 9.91 0.03 -0.98
CA ALA A 141 10.20 1.22 -0.19
C ALA A 141 9.48 1.27 1.17
N LYS A 142 8.90 0.15 1.61
CA LYS A 142 8.29 -0.02 2.95
C LYS A 142 7.03 0.80 3.21
N GLN A 143 6.31 1.21 2.16
CA GLN A 143 4.90 1.57 2.31
C GLN A 143 4.08 0.30 2.50
N GLN A 144 3.09 0.31 3.38
CA GLN A 144 2.36 -0.89 3.77
C GLN A 144 0.88 -0.67 4.08
N LEU A 145 0.10 -1.72 3.82
CA LEU A 145 -1.22 -1.96 4.39
C LEU A 145 -1.13 -3.21 5.28
N ILE A 146 -1.57 -3.10 6.53
CA ILE A 146 -1.60 -4.18 7.51
C ILE A 146 -3.02 -4.37 8.04
N LEU A 147 -3.48 -5.62 8.07
CA LEU A 147 -4.63 -6.08 8.83
C LEU A 147 -4.10 -7.00 9.94
N ASP A 148 -4.36 -6.67 11.20
CA ASP A 148 -3.76 -7.34 12.37
C ASP A 148 -4.85 -7.78 13.35
N ASP A 149 -5.11 -9.10 13.42
CA ASP A 149 -6.10 -9.68 14.33
C ASP A 149 -5.60 -9.72 15.78
N GLU A 150 -4.29 -9.75 16.03
CA GLU A 150 -3.73 -9.76 17.40
C GLU A 150 -4.01 -8.43 18.10
N ASN A 151 -3.81 -7.34 17.37
CA ASN A 151 -3.98 -5.98 17.89
C ASN A 151 -5.32 -5.35 17.51
N GLN A 152 -6.15 -6.04 16.72
CA GLN A 152 -7.43 -5.53 16.20
C GLN A 152 -7.26 -4.21 15.43
N LYS A 153 -6.28 -4.14 14.53
CA LYS A 153 -5.90 -2.91 13.81
C LYS A 153 -5.91 -3.04 12.29
N ILE A 154 -6.26 -1.93 11.63
CA ILE A 154 -6.05 -1.69 10.20
C ILE A 154 -5.09 -0.50 10.06
N ILE A 155 -3.94 -0.70 9.40
CA ILE A 155 -2.89 0.31 9.30
C ILE A 155 -2.53 0.53 7.83
N LEU A 156 -2.53 1.78 7.38
CA LEU A 156 -1.99 2.21 6.10
C LEU A 156 -0.92 3.27 6.34
N GLY A 157 0.34 3.00 5.99
CA GLY A 157 1.41 3.95 6.28
C GLY A 157 2.80 3.45 5.90
N ASP A 158 3.81 4.06 6.50
CA ASP A 158 5.19 3.56 6.47
C ASP A 158 5.49 2.58 7.62
N LYS A 159 6.56 1.82 7.48
CA LYS A 159 6.98 0.81 8.47
C LYS A 159 7.37 1.44 9.81
N GLU A 160 7.91 2.65 9.77
CA GLU A 160 8.40 3.39 10.92
C GLU A 160 7.29 4.14 11.67
N ALA A 161 6.04 4.07 11.21
CA ALA A 161 4.88 4.77 11.76
C ALA A 161 5.05 6.30 11.80
N ASN A 162 5.83 6.87 10.87
CA ASN A 162 6.01 8.31 10.76
C ASN A 162 4.80 8.99 10.11
N ASN A 163 4.18 8.33 9.14
CA ASN A 163 2.97 8.79 8.47
C ASN A 163 2.03 7.59 8.32
N GLN A 164 0.89 7.65 9.00
CA GLN A 164 -0.04 6.52 9.01
C GLN A 164 -1.48 6.95 9.21
N LEU A 165 -2.39 6.14 8.66
CA LEU A 165 -3.78 6.05 9.04
C LEU A 165 -3.95 4.74 9.79
N GLU A 166 -4.46 4.81 11.01
CA GLU A 166 -4.74 3.66 11.87
C GLU A 166 -6.22 3.63 12.25
N ILE A 167 -6.84 2.46 12.14
CA ILE A 167 -8.16 2.16 12.70
C ILE A 167 -7.95 1.08 13.76
N ASN A 168 -8.29 1.40 15.01
CA ASN A 168 -8.32 0.42 16.09
C ASN A 168 -9.77 -0.02 16.30
N ILE A 169 -10.02 -1.31 16.07
CA ILE A 169 -11.37 -1.90 16.12
C ILE A 169 -11.78 -2.19 17.56
N GLU A 170 -10.83 -2.45 18.46
CA GLU A 170 -11.10 -2.75 19.86
C GLU A 170 -11.65 -1.53 20.61
N ASP A 171 -11.06 -0.35 20.40
CA ASP A 171 -11.51 0.91 21.04
C ASP A 171 -12.38 1.81 20.14
N GLY A 172 -12.51 1.45 18.85
CA GLY A 172 -13.29 2.21 17.86
C GLY A 172 -12.64 3.53 17.41
N SER A 173 -11.35 3.71 17.65
CA SER A 173 -10.63 4.93 17.28
C SER A 173 -10.15 4.94 15.83
N PHE A 174 -10.08 6.16 15.28
CA PHE A 174 -9.54 6.44 13.95
C PHE A 174 -8.50 7.56 14.08
N GLN A 175 -7.27 7.29 13.64
CA GLN A 175 -6.13 8.16 13.85
C GLN A 175 -5.39 8.41 12.53
N ILE A 176 -5.03 9.68 12.28
CA ILE A 176 -4.17 10.09 11.17
C ILE A 176 -2.96 10.81 11.78
N GLU A 177 -1.77 10.32 11.47
CA GLU A 177 -0.50 10.89 11.91
C GLU A 177 0.35 11.30 10.72
N SER A 178 1.02 12.45 10.85
CA SER A 178 2.05 12.89 9.91
C SER A 178 3.11 13.72 10.62
N GLN A 179 4.37 13.53 10.24
CA GLN A 179 5.49 14.31 10.78
C GLN A 179 5.54 15.77 10.30
N LYS A 180 4.77 16.16 9.28
CA LYS A 180 4.88 17.48 8.65
C LYS A 180 3.57 18.25 8.61
N GLU A 181 2.55 17.74 7.93
CA GLU A 181 1.26 18.39 7.78
C GLU A 181 0.16 17.37 7.44
N ILE A 182 -1.08 17.66 7.85
CA ILE A 182 -2.29 16.96 7.39
C ILE A 182 -3.16 17.99 6.68
N LYS A 183 -3.50 17.75 5.41
CA LYS A 183 -4.23 18.72 4.57
C LYS A 183 -5.39 18.05 3.84
N ILE A 184 -6.60 18.57 4.05
CA ILE A 184 -7.83 18.14 3.39
C ILE A 184 -8.24 19.25 2.42
N VAL A 185 -8.22 18.99 1.11
CA VAL A 185 -8.44 20.00 0.05
C VAL A 185 -9.59 19.60 -0.87
N CYS A 186 -10.48 20.54 -1.16
CA CYS A 186 -11.48 20.43 -2.22
C CYS A 186 -11.64 21.78 -2.91
N GLY A 187 -11.11 21.91 -4.13
CA GLY A 187 -11.07 23.19 -4.85
C GLY A 187 -10.37 24.28 -4.04
N SER A 188 -11.09 25.36 -3.72
CA SER A 188 -10.57 26.48 -2.91
C SER A 188 -10.78 26.32 -1.40
N SER A 189 -11.37 25.21 -0.94
CA SER A 189 -11.59 24.93 0.48
C SER A 189 -10.48 24.04 1.03
N GLN A 190 -10.01 24.34 2.24
CA GLN A 190 -8.89 23.63 2.87
C GLN A 190 -9.03 23.59 4.39
N LEU A 191 -8.76 22.42 4.99
CA LEU A 191 -8.44 22.26 6.40
C LEU A 191 -7.00 21.76 6.52
N HIS A 192 -6.17 22.41 7.34
CA HIS A 192 -4.73 22.21 7.37
C HIS A 192 -4.18 22.20 8.78
N PHE A 193 -3.60 21.07 9.19
CA PHE A 193 -2.88 20.89 10.44
C PHE A 193 -1.39 20.89 10.13
N LYS A 194 -0.59 21.66 10.87
CA LYS A 194 0.86 21.76 10.67
C LYS A 194 1.63 21.26 11.88
N LYS A 195 2.89 20.85 11.66
CA LYS A 195 3.83 20.44 12.71
C LYS A 195 4.01 21.48 13.84
N ASP A 196 3.87 22.77 13.54
CA ASP A 196 4.01 23.84 14.54
C ASP A 196 2.78 23.98 15.47
N GLY A 197 1.76 23.13 15.28
CA GLY A 197 0.51 23.14 16.04
C GLY A 197 -0.54 24.10 15.47
N SER A 198 -0.25 24.83 14.40
CA SER A 198 -1.24 25.69 13.76
C SER A 198 -2.30 24.88 13.00
N ILE A 199 -3.54 25.35 13.07
CA ILE A 199 -4.69 24.80 12.35
C ILE A 199 -5.30 25.93 11.51
N GLU A 200 -5.31 25.76 10.19
CA GLU A 200 -5.88 26.73 9.25
C GLU A 200 -7.12 26.15 8.56
N MET A 201 -8.21 26.92 8.55
CA MET A 201 -9.42 26.64 7.78
C MET A 201 -9.65 27.76 6.76
N LYS A 202 -9.66 27.43 5.47
CA LYS A 202 -9.86 28.37 4.37
C LYS A 202 -11.03 27.93 3.51
N GLY A 203 -11.82 28.89 3.05
CA GLY A 203 -12.93 28.65 2.14
C GLY A 203 -13.64 29.94 1.76
N LYS A 204 -14.34 29.96 0.61
CA LYS A 204 -15.09 31.14 0.14
C LYS A 204 -16.26 31.52 1.07
N LYS A 205 -16.88 30.52 1.70
CA LYS A 205 -17.97 30.66 2.66
C LYS A 205 -17.83 29.56 3.70
N ILE A 206 -17.69 29.92 4.97
CA ILE A 206 -17.64 28.99 6.10
C ILE A 206 -18.91 29.22 6.92
N LYS A 207 -19.76 28.19 7.02
CA LYS A 207 -21.01 28.22 7.80
C LYS A 207 -20.85 27.28 8.99
N ILE A 208 -21.00 27.81 10.21
CA ILE A 208 -20.87 27.04 11.45
C ILE A 208 -22.22 27.14 12.18
N GLU A 209 -22.90 26.01 12.33
CA GLU A 209 -24.21 25.90 12.99
C GLU A 209 -24.16 24.79 14.03
N GLY A 210 -24.81 25.01 15.17
CA GLY A 210 -24.91 24.02 16.24
C GLY A 210 -25.91 24.48 17.30
N THR A 211 -26.41 23.54 18.09
CA THR A 211 -27.29 23.84 19.24
C THR A 211 -26.55 24.65 20.31
N GLU A 212 -25.26 24.38 20.48
CA GLU A 212 -24.36 25.11 21.36
C GLU A 212 -23.03 25.33 20.62
N LEU A 213 -22.49 26.55 20.70
CA LEU A 213 -21.19 26.92 20.15
C LEU A 213 -20.38 27.62 21.24
N GLN A 214 -19.19 27.08 21.57
CA GLN A 214 -18.28 27.66 22.56
C GLN A 214 -16.91 27.93 21.93
N ILE A 215 -16.45 29.18 22.01
CA ILE A 215 -15.14 29.61 21.51
C ILE A 215 -14.36 30.21 22.69
N LYS A 216 -13.21 29.61 23.03
CA LYS A 216 -12.35 30.01 24.15
C LYS A 216 -10.91 30.20 23.65
N GLY A 217 -10.35 31.39 23.84
CA GLY A 217 -8.94 31.69 23.62
C GLY A 217 -8.31 32.14 24.93
N GLN A 218 -7.15 31.58 25.29
CA GLN A 218 -6.48 31.93 26.55
C GLN A 218 -5.80 33.31 26.51
N GLN A 219 -5.19 33.65 25.37
CA GLN A 219 -4.47 34.92 25.21
C GLN A 219 -5.26 35.93 24.37
N LYS A 220 -5.82 35.49 23.24
CA LYS A 220 -6.45 36.37 22.26
C LYS A 220 -7.52 35.64 21.45
N ILE A 221 -8.56 36.38 21.09
CA ILE A 221 -9.49 36.04 20.00
C ILE A 221 -9.58 37.29 19.13
N ASP A 222 -9.19 37.18 17.86
CA ASP A 222 -9.34 38.25 16.86
C ASP A 222 -10.49 37.93 15.92
N LEU A 223 -11.39 38.90 15.72
CA LEU A 223 -12.51 38.81 14.79
C LEU A 223 -12.47 40.02 13.87
N GLU A 224 -12.05 39.81 12.63
CA GLU A 224 -11.93 40.85 11.62
C GLU A 224 -12.81 40.55 10.41
N GLY A 225 -13.43 41.58 9.85
CA GLY A 225 -14.25 41.49 8.65
C GLY A 225 -14.75 42.87 8.25
N GLN A 226 -15.16 43.03 6.99
CA GLN A 226 -15.79 44.28 6.54
C GLN A 226 -17.08 44.59 7.30
N GLN A 227 -17.78 43.54 7.75
CA GLN A 227 -18.97 43.63 8.57
C GLN A 227 -18.96 42.49 9.60
N LEU A 228 -19.21 42.84 10.87
CA LEU A 228 -19.48 41.89 11.94
C LEU A 228 -20.92 42.10 12.41
N SER A 229 -21.72 41.02 12.45
CA SER A 229 -23.10 41.04 12.94
C SER A 229 -23.25 40.01 14.05
N ILE A 230 -23.72 40.46 15.22
CA ILE A 230 -23.97 39.61 16.39
C ILE A 230 -25.43 39.83 16.79
N ASP A 231 -26.27 38.80 16.57
CA ASP A 231 -27.71 38.86 16.83
C ASP A 231 -28.12 37.74 17.80
N GLY A 232 -28.27 38.10 19.08
CA GLY A 232 -28.82 37.23 20.10
C GLY A 232 -30.32 37.46 20.27
N LYS A 233 -31.14 36.55 19.71
CA LYS A 233 -32.62 36.67 19.69
C LYS A 233 -33.26 36.94 21.06
N MET A 234 -32.73 36.32 22.12
CA MET A 234 -33.20 36.57 23.50
C MET A 234 -32.30 37.55 24.24
N SER A 235 -30.98 37.35 24.17
CA SER A 235 -30.00 38.24 24.78
C SER A 235 -28.63 38.06 24.14
N THR A 236 -27.81 39.12 24.21
CA THR A 236 -26.37 39.08 23.92
C THR A 236 -25.65 39.64 25.14
N LYS A 237 -24.59 38.98 25.61
CA LYS A 237 -23.86 39.38 26.82
C LYS A 237 -22.36 39.48 26.53
N MET A 238 -21.80 40.65 26.80
CA MET A 238 -20.36 40.92 26.71
C MET A 238 -19.86 41.34 28.09
N LYS A 239 -18.73 40.77 28.54
CA LYS A 239 -18.10 41.06 29.83
C LYS A 239 -16.60 41.22 29.64
N GLY A 240 -16.06 42.37 30.04
CA GLY A 240 -14.63 42.59 30.21
C GLY A 240 -14.26 42.46 31.68
N GLY A 241 -13.14 41.78 31.98
CA GLY A 241 -12.66 41.61 33.36
C GLY A 241 -12.13 42.92 33.94
N SER A 242 -11.08 43.46 33.32
CA SER A 242 -10.51 44.76 33.67
C SER A 242 -11.10 45.91 32.84
N GLN A 243 -11.33 45.68 31.54
CA GLN A 243 -11.81 46.68 30.59
C GLN A 243 -12.69 46.03 29.53
N CYS A 244 -13.72 46.76 29.11
CA CYS A 244 -14.52 46.46 27.94
C CYS A 244 -14.57 47.74 27.11
N GLU A 245 -13.88 47.77 25.96
CA GLU A 245 -13.82 48.95 25.10
C GLU A 245 -14.60 48.71 23.81
N VAL A 246 -15.41 49.69 23.42
CA VAL A 246 -16.16 49.70 22.16
C VAL A 246 -15.95 51.07 21.55
N SER A 247 -15.31 51.12 20.39
CA SER A 247 -14.97 52.36 19.70
C SER A 247 -15.35 52.29 18.21
N SER A 248 -15.67 53.44 17.63
CA SER A 248 -15.94 53.61 16.20
C SER A 248 -15.24 54.88 15.73
N SER A 249 -14.59 54.84 14.57
CA SER A 249 -14.03 56.03 13.94
C SER A 249 -15.12 56.93 13.33
N GLY A 250 -16.29 56.35 13.06
CA GLY A 250 -17.48 57.06 12.62
C GLY A 250 -18.51 57.17 13.73
N VAL A 251 -19.79 57.17 13.35
CA VAL A 251 -20.90 57.23 14.31
C VAL A 251 -21.03 55.91 15.06
N LEU A 252 -21.00 55.97 16.39
CA LEU A 252 -21.42 54.89 17.27
C LEU A 252 -22.88 55.11 17.68
N SER A 253 -23.79 54.20 17.30
CA SER A 253 -25.21 54.26 17.65
C SER A 253 -25.56 53.22 18.71
N VAL A 254 -25.97 53.67 19.89
CA VAL A 254 -26.49 52.80 20.96
C VAL A 254 -27.98 53.10 21.15
N LYS A 255 -28.84 52.10 20.95
CA LYS A 255 -30.29 52.24 21.08
C LYS A 255 -30.84 51.17 22.01
N GLY A 256 -31.78 51.55 22.85
CA GLY A 256 -32.53 50.65 23.73
C GLY A 256 -33.71 51.39 24.34
N ALA A 257 -34.76 50.67 24.74
CA ALA A 257 -35.88 51.26 25.48
C ALA A 257 -35.40 51.93 26.79
N MET A 258 -34.33 51.40 27.39
CA MET A 258 -33.64 51.97 28.54
C MET A 258 -32.13 51.71 28.42
N ILE A 259 -31.32 52.75 28.59
CA ILE A 259 -29.85 52.65 28.64
C ILE A 259 -29.45 53.04 30.07
N LYS A 260 -28.83 52.10 30.79
CA LYS A 260 -28.27 52.36 32.12
C LYS A 260 -26.75 52.49 32.00
N LEU A 261 -26.24 53.67 32.33
CA LEU A 261 -24.81 53.94 32.44
C LEU A 261 -24.48 54.02 33.93
N GLY A 262 -23.49 53.26 34.39
CA GLY A 262 -23.11 53.20 35.79
C GLY A 262 -21.94 52.27 36.02
#